data_AF-A0A3M0LNT3-F1
#
_entry.id   AF-A0A3M0LNT3-F1
#
_cell.length_a   1.000
_cell.length_b   1.000
_cell.length_c   1.000
_cell.angle_alpha   90.00
_cell.angle_beta   90.00
_cell.angle_gamma   90.00
#
_symmetry.space_group_name_H-M   'P 1'
#
loop_
_entity.id
_entity.type
_entity.pdbx_description
1 polymer ?
#
loop_
_entity_poly.entity_id
_entity_poly.type
_entity_poly.pdbx_seq_one_letter_code
_entity_poly.pdbx_strand_id
1 'polypeptide(L)'
;MQYTWNRLPQGWKHSPTICHGLIQAALEKGEAPEHLQYIDDIIVWGNTAMEVFEKREKITQILLKASFALKKSKVKGPAREIQFLGVKWHDGKRQIPTEVINKITAMCPPTNKRETQAFLGAIGFWRMHIPEYSQVVSPLYLVTRKKNNFHWGPEQQQAFAQIKQEIPHAVALGPVRTGPEVKNVLYSAAGNNGLSWSLWQKVPEETWVRPQGFWSRSYRGSEANYTPTKKKILAAYEGVQATSEVVGTETQLLLAPRLPVLGWMFKAEVPSTHHATNATWSKWIALITQRACIGNPNRPGILEIITNWPENDNFGLMDEEEQEQVTRAEEAPPYNQLPAEETRYALFTDGSCRIVGMNQKWKAAVWSPTQQVAQATEEKVSQANSLSSKLFKWP
;
A
#
# COMPACT_ATOMS: atom_id res chain seq x y z
N MET A 1 8.44 43.91 -39.72
CA MET A 1 9.39 42.78 -39.81
C MET A 1 8.93 41.68 -38.88
N GLN A 2 8.92 40.42 -39.33
CA GLN A 2 8.54 39.27 -38.50
C GLN A 2 9.82 38.53 -38.08
N TYR A 3 9.93 38.21 -36.80
CA TYR A 3 11.08 37.49 -36.25
C TYR A 3 10.78 35.99 -36.13
N THR A 4 11.80 35.16 -36.27
CA THR A 4 11.76 33.72 -36.04
C THR A 4 12.93 33.28 -35.17
N TRP A 5 12.81 32.11 -34.54
CA TRP A 5 13.81 31.57 -33.63
C TRP A 5 14.89 30.79 -34.38
N ASN A 6 16.16 31.03 -34.05
CA ASN A 6 17.31 30.26 -34.55
C ASN A 6 17.80 29.18 -33.56
N ARG A 7 17.15 29.09 -32.41
CA ARG A 7 17.38 28.11 -31.34
C ARG A 7 16.04 27.54 -30.89
N LEU A 8 16.08 26.41 -30.19
CA LEU A 8 14.90 25.78 -29.63
C LEU A 8 14.20 26.75 -28.65
N PRO A 9 12.97 27.21 -28.94
CA PRO A 9 12.34 28.26 -28.14
C PRO A 9 11.83 27.72 -26.80
N GLN A 10 11.88 28.57 -25.78
CA GLN A 10 11.23 28.30 -24.51
C GLN A 10 9.70 28.36 -24.66
N GLY A 11 8.98 27.46 -23.98
CA GLY A 11 7.52 27.39 -24.04
C GLY A 11 6.96 26.53 -25.17
N TRP A 12 7.80 26.03 -26.09
CA TRP A 12 7.36 25.02 -27.05
C TRP A 12 7.28 23.63 -26.38
N LYS A 13 6.16 22.95 -26.60
CA LYS A 13 5.78 21.72 -25.90
C LYS A 13 6.80 20.57 -26.00
N HIS A 14 7.58 20.52 -27.08
CA HIS A 14 8.58 19.46 -27.32
C HIS A 14 10.00 19.88 -26.94
N SER A 15 10.23 21.14 -26.56
CA SER A 15 11.57 21.62 -26.20
C SER A 15 12.22 20.80 -25.08
N PRO A 16 11.52 20.47 -23.97
CA PRO A 16 12.13 19.69 -22.90
C PRO A 16 12.55 18.28 -23.34
N THR A 17 11.72 17.61 -24.15
CA THR A 17 12.01 16.26 -24.65
C THR A 17 13.23 16.25 -25.55
N ILE A 18 13.35 17.24 -26.46
CA ILE A 18 14.52 17.35 -27.34
C ILE A 18 15.77 17.68 -26.52
N CYS A 19 15.68 18.62 -25.57
CA CYS A 19 16.80 18.98 -24.72
C CYS A 19 17.28 17.79 -23.89
N HIS A 20 16.35 17.04 -23.28
CA HIS A 20 16.65 15.81 -22.55
C HIS A 20 17.42 14.81 -23.42
N GLY A 21 16.91 14.51 -24.62
CA GLY A 21 17.53 13.56 -25.54
C GLY A 21 18.92 13.98 -26.03
N LEU A 22 19.14 15.28 -26.25
CA LEU A 22 20.46 15.80 -26.65
C LEU A 22 21.51 15.64 -25.53
N ILE A 23 21.13 15.95 -24.29
CA ILE A 23 22.02 15.77 -23.13
C ILE A 23 22.28 14.27 -22.90
N GLN A 24 21.24 13.44 -22.97
CA GLN A 24 21.35 11.99 -22.81
C GLN A 24 22.31 11.39 -23.84
N ALA A 25 22.15 11.73 -25.12
CA ALA A 25 23.02 11.26 -26.19
C ALA A 25 24.49 11.69 -26.00
N ALA A 26 24.73 12.89 -25.47
CA ALA A 26 26.07 13.36 -25.15
C ALA A 26 26.69 12.57 -23.99
N LEU A 27 25.91 12.30 -22.93
CA LEU A 27 26.34 11.51 -21.77
C LEU A 27 26.63 10.05 -22.16
N GLU A 28 25.77 9.43 -22.97
CA GLU A 28 25.97 8.08 -23.50
C GLU A 28 27.23 8.00 -24.37
N LYS A 29 27.38 8.91 -25.33
CA LYS A 29 28.57 8.96 -26.21
C LYS A 29 29.87 9.22 -25.43
N GLY A 30 29.78 9.96 -24.33
CA GLY A 30 30.91 10.25 -23.44
C GLY A 30 31.21 9.17 -22.41
N GLU A 31 30.47 8.05 -22.42
CA GLU A 31 30.56 6.99 -21.40
C GLU A 31 30.48 7.56 -19.99
N ALA A 32 29.46 8.41 -19.77
CA ALA A 32 29.20 9.03 -18.49
C ALA A 32 29.07 7.97 -17.39
N PRO A 33 29.63 8.22 -16.20
CA PRO A 33 29.44 7.34 -15.05
C PRO A 33 27.97 7.31 -14.63
N GLU A 34 27.62 6.46 -13.66
CA GLU A 34 26.27 6.40 -13.09
C GLU A 34 25.75 7.78 -12.68
N HIS A 35 24.60 8.14 -13.24
CA HIS A 35 23.91 9.40 -13.02
C HIS A 35 22.41 9.24 -13.26
N LEU A 36 21.64 10.21 -12.80
CA LEU A 36 20.23 10.36 -13.12
C LEU A 36 20.04 11.73 -13.76
N GLN A 37 19.46 11.74 -14.95
CA GLN A 37 19.14 12.95 -15.70
C GLN A 37 17.64 13.13 -15.77
N TYR A 38 17.19 14.37 -15.57
CA TYR A 38 15.82 14.78 -15.90
C TYR A 38 15.86 16.15 -16.57
N ILE A 39 15.53 16.17 -17.86
CA ILE A 39 15.68 17.36 -18.72
C ILE A 39 17.11 17.92 -18.62
N ASP A 40 17.29 19.06 -17.94
CA ASP A 40 18.54 19.79 -17.75
C ASP A 40 19.21 19.53 -16.39
N ASP A 41 18.50 18.90 -15.44
CA ASP A 41 19.02 18.57 -14.12
C ASP A 41 19.70 17.19 -14.12
N ILE A 42 20.93 17.13 -13.58
CA ILE A 42 21.72 15.89 -13.46
C ILE A 42 22.16 15.74 -12.01
N ILE A 43 22.01 14.54 -11.46
CA ILE A 43 22.52 14.15 -10.15
C ILE A 43 23.46 12.94 -10.28
N VAL A 44 24.52 12.95 -9.48
CA VAL A 44 25.48 11.86 -9.31
C VAL A 44 25.56 11.46 -7.85
N TRP A 45 25.87 10.19 -7.60
CA TRP A 45 26.03 9.62 -6.26
C TRP A 45 27.22 8.67 -6.19
N GLY A 46 27.62 8.36 -4.96
CA GLY A 46 28.77 7.51 -4.64
C GLY A 46 28.90 7.33 -3.13
N ASN A 47 29.76 6.41 -2.72
CA ASN A 47 29.97 6.09 -1.31
C ASN A 47 30.95 7.07 -0.64
N THR A 48 31.78 7.75 -1.42
CA THR A 48 32.73 8.75 -0.93
C THR A 48 32.57 10.08 -1.65
N ALA A 49 32.92 11.17 -0.97
CA ALA A 49 32.91 12.50 -1.58
C ALA A 49 33.88 12.60 -2.77
N MET A 50 35.01 11.89 -2.71
CA MET A 50 35.99 11.85 -3.81
C MET A 50 35.41 11.19 -5.06
N GLU A 51 34.77 10.02 -4.90
CA GLU A 51 34.11 9.32 -6.01
C GLU A 51 33.05 10.20 -6.69
N VAL A 52 32.20 10.87 -5.88
CA VAL A 52 31.18 11.78 -6.39
C VAL A 52 31.81 12.95 -7.15
N PHE A 53 32.91 13.49 -6.62
CA PHE A 53 33.64 14.58 -7.26
C PHE A 53 34.23 14.16 -8.61
N GLU A 54 34.89 13.01 -8.68
CA GLU A 54 35.46 12.46 -9.92
C GLU A 54 34.37 12.18 -10.96
N LYS A 55 33.25 11.57 -10.56
CA LYS A 55 32.09 11.34 -11.43
C LYS A 55 31.55 12.66 -12.00
N ARG A 56 31.39 13.67 -11.14
CA ARG A 56 30.93 15.02 -11.53
C ARG A 56 31.89 15.68 -12.52
N GLU A 57 33.20 15.61 -12.27
CA GLU A 57 34.20 16.16 -13.20
C GLU A 57 34.14 15.47 -14.55
N LYS A 58 34.03 14.13 -14.59
CA LYS A 58 33.88 13.38 -15.84
C LYS A 58 32.64 13.83 -16.63
N ILE A 59 31.48 13.94 -15.97
CA ILE A 59 30.25 14.44 -16.60
C ILE A 59 30.41 15.86 -17.12
N THR A 60 31.02 16.74 -16.31
CA THR A 60 31.27 18.14 -16.68
C THR A 60 32.11 18.21 -17.95
N GLN A 61 33.18 17.41 -18.06
CA GLN A 61 34.03 17.35 -19.24
C GLN A 61 33.28 16.85 -20.48
N ILE A 62 32.43 15.83 -20.33
CA ILE A 62 31.60 15.31 -21.44
C ILE A 62 30.67 16.40 -21.97
N LEU A 63 29.95 17.08 -21.07
CA LEU A 63 29.01 18.14 -21.45
C LEU A 63 29.70 19.34 -22.11
N LEU A 64 30.87 19.76 -21.58
CA LEU A 64 31.66 20.84 -22.19
C LEU A 64 32.18 20.46 -23.57
N LYS A 65 32.67 19.23 -23.76
CA LYS A 65 33.08 18.71 -25.09
C LYS A 65 31.92 18.68 -26.08
N ALA A 66 30.71 18.39 -25.60
CA ALA A 66 29.48 18.46 -26.40
C ALA A 66 28.93 19.89 -26.56
N SER A 67 29.70 20.93 -26.19
CA SER A 67 29.33 22.35 -26.31
C SER A 67 28.13 22.80 -25.46
N PHE A 68 27.80 22.07 -24.39
CA PHE A 68 26.82 22.53 -23.41
C PHE A 68 27.43 23.56 -22.45
N ALA A 69 26.65 24.59 -22.14
CA ALA A 69 27.03 25.59 -21.15
C ALA A 69 26.55 25.16 -19.75
N LEU A 70 27.47 25.15 -18.78
CA LEU A 70 27.16 24.84 -17.38
C LEU A 70 27.23 26.11 -16.53
N LYS A 71 26.15 26.39 -15.81
CA LYS A 71 26.11 27.54 -14.89
C LYS A 71 26.81 27.18 -13.59
N LYS A 72 28.07 27.60 -13.42
CA LYS A 72 28.91 27.32 -12.23
C LYS A 72 28.18 27.55 -10.90
N SER A 73 27.39 28.63 -10.78
CA SER A 73 26.66 28.97 -9.55
C SER A 73 25.55 27.97 -9.18
N LYS A 74 25.12 27.12 -10.11
CA LYS A 74 24.12 26.06 -9.87
C LYS A 74 24.75 24.69 -9.61
N VAL A 75 26.05 24.53 -9.88
CA VAL A 75 26.72 23.25 -9.67
C VAL A 75 27.08 23.11 -8.20
N LYS A 76 26.47 22.12 -7.54
CA LYS A 76 26.75 21.79 -6.13
C LYS A 76 27.90 20.79 -6.05
N GLY A 77 28.70 20.90 -4.99
CA GLY A 77 29.74 19.92 -4.67
C GLY A 77 29.14 18.66 -4.02
N PRO A 78 29.98 17.66 -3.70
CA PRO A 78 29.57 16.49 -2.94
C PRO A 78 28.94 16.92 -1.61
N ALA A 79 27.75 16.43 -1.31
CA ALA A 79 27.03 16.74 -0.08
C ALA A 79 26.23 15.51 0.37
N ARG A 80 26.06 15.36 1.69
CA ARG A 80 25.17 14.34 2.26
C ARG A 80 23.70 14.67 2.02
N GLU A 81 23.38 15.95 1.92
CA GLU A 81 22.07 16.47 1.62
C GLU A 81 22.06 17.24 0.29
N ILE A 82 21.13 16.88 -0.59
CA ILE A 82 20.90 17.61 -1.84
C ILE A 82 19.41 17.60 -2.21
N GLN A 83 18.92 18.72 -2.71
CA GLN A 83 17.58 18.79 -3.30
C GLN A 83 17.69 18.58 -4.82
N PHE A 84 16.91 17.63 -5.34
CA PHE A 84 16.86 17.28 -6.76
C PHE A 84 15.40 17.02 -7.15
N LEU A 85 14.92 17.67 -8.21
CA LEU A 85 13.52 17.59 -8.68
C LEU A 85 12.47 17.86 -7.58
N GLY A 86 12.78 18.79 -6.69
CA GLY A 86 11.90 19.13 -5.57
C GLY A 86 11.89 18.12 -4.42
N VAL A 87 12.62 17.01 -4.52
CA VAL A 87 12.78 16.00 -3.47
C VAL A 87 14.08 16.24 -2.70
N LYS A 88 14.04 16.13 -1.37
CA LYS A 88 15.23 16.16 -0.53
C LYS A 88 15.86 14.77 -0.51
N TRP A 89 17.14 14.67 -0.84
CA TRP A 89 17.93 13.46 -0.69
C TRP A 89 18.88 13.65 0.48
N HIS A 90 18.83 12.75 1.45
CA HIS A 90 19.73 12.74 2.61
C HIS A 90 20.26 11.33 2.82
N ASP A 91 21.58 11.15 2.75
CA ASP A 91 22.27 9.85 2.86
C ASP A 91 21.63 8.78 1.93
N GLY A 92 21.34 9.18 0.69
CA GLY A 92 20.73 8.32 -0.32
C GLY A 92 19.22 8.09 -0.15
N LYS A 93 18.59 8.57 0.93
CA LYS A 93 17.15 8.43 1.15
C LYS A 93 16.39 9.67 0.66
N ARG A 94 15.28 9.43 -0.04
CA ARG A 94 14.31 10.45 -0.45
C ARG A 94 13.43 10.83 0.72
N GLN A 95 13.29 12.13 0.93
CA GLN A 95 12.50 12.75 1.99
C GLN A 95 11.69 13.91 1.44
N ILE A 96 10.59 14.22 2.12
CA ILE A 96 9.84 15.45 1.89
C ILE A 96 10.69 16.62 2.42
N PRO A 97 10.94 17.67 1.62
CA PRO A 97 11.65 18.86 2.12
C PRO A 97 10.90 19.49 3.29
N THR A 98 11.64 19.93 4.31
CA THR A 98 11.07 20.56 5.52
C THR A 98 10.19 21.77 5.19
N GLU A 99 10.56 22.56 4.18
CA GLU A 99 9.73 23.68 3.71
C GLU A 99 8.35 23.24 3.20
N VAL A 100 8.28 22.06 2.56
CA VAL A 100 7.02 21.50 2.05
C VAL A 100 6.18 20.97 3.21
N ILE A 101 6.81 20.28 4.17
CA ILE A 101 6.17 19.84 5.42
C ILE A 101 5.54 21.06 6.12
N ASN A 102 6.33 22.11 6.35
CA ASN A 102 5.87 23.33 7.04
C ASN A 102 4.72 24.03 6.29
N LYS A 103 4.77 24.07 4.96
CA LYS A 103 3.67 24.62 4.15
C LYS A 103 2.39 23.83 4.31
N ILE A 104 2.46 22.50 4.28
CA ILE A 104 1.28 21.61 4.43
C ILE A 104 0.72 21.71 5.85
N THR A 105 1.58 21.70 6.87
CA THR A 105 1.14 21.81 8.28
C THR A 105 0.53 23.18 8.60
N ALA A 106 0.91 24.24 7.88
CA ALA A 106 0.33 25.57 8.00
C ALA A 106 -1.00 25.77 7.26
N MET A 107 -1.42 24.85 6.36
CA MET A 107 -2.66 25.02 5.61
C MET A 107 -3.90 25.02 6.52
N CYS A 108 -4.85 25.89 6.23
CA CYS A 108 -6.17 25.90 6.88
C CYS A 108 -7.09 24.81 6.31
N PRO A 109 -8.12 24.38 7.07
CA PRO A 109 -9.15 23.49 6.54
C PRO A 109 -9.80 24.06 5.28
N PRO A 110 -9.88 23.28 4.19
CA PRO A 110 -10.58 23.67 2.97
C PRO A 110 -12.05 24.04 3.20
N THR A 111 -12.50 25.12 2.57
CA THR A 111 -13.88 25.63 2.65
C THR A 111 -14.73 25.27 1.44
N ASN A 112 -14.12 24.72 0.39
CA ASN A 112 -14.81 24.33 -0.83
C ASN A 112 -14.07 23.19 -1.57
N LYS A 113 -14.75 22.59 -2.55
CA LYS A 113 -14.20 21.47 -3.34
C LYS A 113 -12.87 21.78 -4.00
N ARG A 114 -12.69 23.01 -4.49
CA ARG A 114 -11.48 23.42 -5.23
C ARG A 114 -10.29 23.48 -4.28
N GLU A 115 -10.48 24.02 -3.08
CA GLU A 115 -9.47 24.03 -2.03
C GLU A 115 -9.15 22.61 -1.56
N THR A 116 -10.15 21.73 -1.39
CA THR A 116 -9.88 20.34 -1.01
C THR A 116 -9.10 19.60 -2.11
N GLN A 117 -9.41 19.84 -3.39
CA GLN A 117 -8.65 19.29 -4.51
C GLN A 117 -7.22 19.83 -4.55
N ALA A 118 -7.02 21.12 -4.28
CA ALA A 118 -5.70 21.73 -4.20
C ALA A 118 -4.87 21.12 -3.05
N PHE A 119 -5.49 20.96 -1.87
CA PHE A 119 -4.88 20.30 -0.72
C PHE A 119 -4.47 18.86 -1.05
N LEU A 120 -5.40 18.05 -1.57
CA LEU A 120 -5.14 16.67 -2.00
C LEU A 120 -4.08 16.59 -3.11
N GLY A 121 -4.02 17.57 -4.00
CA GLY A 121 -2.99 17.67 -5.03
C GLY A 121 -1.60 17.94 -4.45
N ALA A 122 -1.50 18.82 -3.46
CA ALA A 122 -0.25 19.18 -2.81
C ALA A 122 0.35 18.01 -2.02
N ILE A 123 -0.48 17.25 -1.30
CA ILE A 123 -0.02 16.08 -0.53
C ILE A 123 0.08 14.81 -1.38
N GLY A 124 -0.70 14.70 -2.47
CA GLY A 124 -0.79 13.49 -3.28
C GLY A 124 0.51 13.11 -3.98
N PHE A 125 1.40 14.08 -4.24
CA PHE A 125 2.75 13.82 -4.73
C PHE A 125 3.58 12.99 -3.74
N TRP A 126 3.36 13.19 -2.44
CA TRP A 126 4.11 12.56 -1.35
C TRP A 126 3.47 11.28 -0.81
N ARG A 127 2.34 10.84 -1.37
CA ARG A 127 1.57 9.67 -0.88
C ARG A 127 2.41 8.41 -0.67
N MET A 128 3.47 8.23 -1.45
CA MET A 128 4.35 7.06 -1.37
C MET A 128 5.21 7.01 -0.10
N HIS A 129 5.32 8.13 0.62
CA HIS A 129 6.01 8.23 1.91
C HIS A 129 5.08 8.01 3.11
N ILE A 130 3.76 7.92 2.87
CA ILE A 130 2.74 7.93 3.93
C ILE A 130 2.04 6.57 3.93
N PRO A 131 2.22 5.76 5.00
CA PRO A 131 1.47 4.52 5.17
C PRO A 131 -0.03 4.78 5.11
N GLU A 132 -0.77 3.89 4.44
CA GLU A 132 -2.24 3.92 4.42
C GLU A 132 -2.88 5.25 3.96
N TYR A 133 -2.15 6.06 3.19
CA TYR A 133 -2.56 7.39 2.72
C TYR A 133 -4.04 7.47 2.26
N SER A 134 -4.46 6.57 1.37
CA SER A 134 -5.79 6.58 0.78
C SER A 134 -6.90 6.26 1.78
N GLN A 135 -6.60 5.53 2.85
CA GLN A 135 -7.54 5.32 3.94
C GLN A 135 -7.76 6.63 4.70
N VAL A 136 -6.65 7.30 5.08
CA VAL A 136 -6.67 8.57 5.82
C VAL A 136 -7.41 9.65 5.05
N VAL A 137 -7.08 9.85 3.76
CA VAL A 137 -7.67 10.95 2.97
C VAL A 137 -8.99 10.59 2.27
N SER A 138 -9.53 9.38 2.49
CA SER A 138 -10.76 8.91 1.86
C SER A 138 -11.94 9.89 2.05
N PRO A 139 -12.21 10.41 3.26
CA PRO A 139 -13.30 11.37 3.48
C PRO A 139 -13.14 12.66 2.66
N LEU A 140 -11.91 13.10 2.42
CA LEU A 140 -11.61 14.28 1.62
C LEU A 140 -11.85 14.04 0.12
N TYR A 141 -11.55 12.84 -0.39
CA TYR A 141 -11.89 12.48 -1.75
C TYR A 141 -13.41 12.40 -1.97
N LEU A 142 -14.19 11.98 -0.96
CA LEU A 142 -15.65 11.91 -1.09
C LEU A 142 -16.28 13.28 -1.35
N VAL A 143 -15.80 14.34 -0.70
CA VAL A 143 -16.37 15.69 -0.84
C VAL A 143 -15.96 16.39 -2.15
N THR A 144 -14.88 15.92 -2.79
CA THR A 144 -14.42 16.46 -4.09
C THR A 144 -15.11 15.85 -5.30
N ARG A 145 -15.91 14.78 -5.13
CA ARG A 145 -16.63 14.13 -6.23
C ARG A 145 -17.65 15.09 -6.85
N LYS A 146 -17.75 15.07 -8.19
CA LYS A 146 -18.68 15.95 -8.94
C LYS A 146 -20.13 15.79 -8.48
N LYS A 147 -20.56 14.55 -8.23
CA LYS A 147 -21.95 14.21 -7.84
C LYS A 147 -22.32 14.58 -6.39
N ASN A 148 -21.34 14.85 -5.53
CA ASN A 148 -21.58 15.07 -4.11
C ASN A 148 -21.66 16.55 -3.80
N ASN A 149 -22.53 16.99 -2.90
CA ASN A 149 -22.44 18.35 -2.37
C ASN A 149 -21.21 18.50 -1.47
N PHE A 150 -20.61 19.69 -1.46
CA PHE A 150 -19.53 19.96 -0.54
C PHE A 150 -20.10 20.02 0.88
N HIS A 151 -19.60 19.16 1.75
CA HIS A 151 -19.86 19.19 3.18
C HIS A 151 -18.52 19.05 3.89
N TRP A 152 -18.33 19.78 4.98
CA TRP A 152 -17.14 19.69 5.80
C TRP A 152 -17.57 19.36 7.22
N GLY A 153 -17.60 18.06 7.54
CA GLY A 153 -18.04 17.56 8.84
C GLY A 153 -16.89 17.02 9.69
N PRO A 154 -17.20 16.34 10.81
CA PRO A 154 -16.22 15.75 11.70
C PRO A 154 -15.27 14.78 11.00
N GLU A 155 -15.77 13.93 10.09
CA GLU A 155 -14.95 12.97 9.35
C GLU A 155 -13.90 13.64 8.45
N GLN A 156 -14.27 14.72 7.74
CA GLN A 156 -13.33 15.47 6.91
C GLN A 156 -12.32 16.23 7.76
N GLN A 157 -12.77 16.82 8.86
CA GLN A 157 -11.90 17.54 9.78
C GLN A 157 -10.88 16.60 10.43
N GLN A 158 -11.31 15.39 10.83
CA GLN A 158 -10.44 14.35 11.37
C GLN A 158 -9.43 13.88 10.32
N ALA A 159 -9.87 13.56 9.10
CA ALA A 159 -8.98 13.17 8.00
C ALA A 159 -7.94 14.25 7.68
N PHE A 160 -8.36 15.53 7.69
CA PHE A 160 -7.49 16.67 7.48
C PHE A 160 -6.46 16.85 8.61
N ALA A 161 -6.88 16.70 9.86
CA ALA A 161 -5.98 16.76 11.01
C ALA A 161 -4.98 15.60 11.01
N GLN A 162 -5.48 14.38 10.80
CA GLN A 162 -4.67 13.16 10.78
C GLN A 162 -3.59 13.25 9.71
N ILE A 163 -3.92 13.57 8.46
CA ILE A 163 -2.90 13.63 7.40
C ILE A 163 -1.85 14.72 7.65
N LYS A 164 -2.22 15.82 8.30
CA LYS A 164 -1.26 16.87 8.71
C LYS A 164 -0.34 16.40 9.83
N GLN A 165 -0.79 15.49 10.70
CA GLN A 165 0.04 14.85 11.72
C GLN A 165 0.97 13.80 11.10
N GLU A 166 0.52 13.05 10.09
CA GLU A 166 1.33 12.01 9.42
C GLU A 166 2.46 12.58 8.54
N ILE A 167 2.26 13.75 7.91
CA ILE A 167 3.22 14.34 6.96
C ILE A 167 4.62 14.58 7.58
N PRO A 168 4.75 15.15 8.80
CA PRO A 168 6.03 15.25 9.49
C PRO A 168 6.72 13.91 9.73
N HIS A 169 5.94 12.83 9.91
CA HIS A 169 6.43 11.47 10.14
C HIS A 169 6.56 10.65 8.85
N ALA A 170 6.49 11.31 7.70
CA ALA A 170 6.62 10.67 6.39
C ALA A 170 7.94 9.88 6.29
N VAL A 171 7.82 8.64 5.84
CA VAL A 171 8.93 7.68 5.85
C VAL A 171 9.95 8.04 4.78
N ALA A 172 11.23 8.10 5.17
CA ALA A 172 12.32 8.29 4.23
C ALA A 172 12.53 7.03 3.37
N LEU A 173 12.46 7.17 2.05
CA LEU A 173 12.50 6.03 1.12
C LEU A 173 13.90 5.86 0.54
N GLY A 174 14.44 4.65 0.58
CA GLY A 174 15.73 4.35 -0.03
C GLY A 174 15.70 4.36 -1.57
N PRO A 175 16.88 4.25 -2.21
CA PRO A 175 16.93 3.85 -3.61
C PRO A 175 16.61 2.36 -3.70
N VAL A 176 15.99 1.97 -4.81
CA VAL A 176 15.73 0.55 -5.11
C VAL A 176 17.05 -0.09 -5.49
N ARG A 177 17.46 -1.12 -4.74
CA ARG A 177 18.63 -1.92 -5.09
C ARG A 177 18.21 -3.14 -5.89
N THR A 178 18.98 -3.46 -6.91
CA THR A 178 18.83 -4.67 -7.72
C THR A 178 20.01 -5.60 -7.47
N GLY A 179 19.76 -6.91 -7.44
CA GLY A 179 20.81 -7.91 -7.27
C GLY A 179 20.24 -9.21 -6.71
N PRO A 180 20.93 -10.34 -6.93
CA PRO A 180 20.44 -11.66 -6.54
C PRO A 180 20.29 -11.82 -5.02
N GLU A 181 21.04 -11.04 -4.24
CA GLU A 181 21.02 -11.14 -2.78
C GLU A 181 20.01 -10.19 -2.11
N VAL A 182 19.41 -9.28 -2.87
CA VAL A 182 18.42 -8.32 -2.35
C VAL A 182 17.07 -9.01 -2.19
N LYS A 183 16.57 -9.08 -0.96
CA LYS A 183 15.25 -9.65 -0.68
C LYS A 183 14.19 -8.55 -0.67
N ASN A 184 13.23 -8.64 -1.58
CA ASN A 184 12.11 -7.73 -1.69
C ASN A 184 10.91 -8.31 -0.92
N VAL A 185 10.49 -7.63 0.14
CA VAL A 185 9.38 -8.05 0.99
C VAL A 185 8.18 -7.14 0.73
N LEU A 186 7.08 -7.75 0.29
CA LEU A 186 5.80 -7.10 0.05
C LEU A 186 4.88 -7.39 1.23
N TYR A 187 4.51 -6.33 1.95
CA TYR A 187 3.42 -6.39 2.93
C TYR A 187 2.13 -5.95 2.25
N SER A 188 1.06 -6.71 2.49
CA SER A 188 -0.27 -6.35 2.01
C SER A 188 -1.29 -6.50 3.13
N ALA A 189 -2.21 -5.54 3.19
CA ALA A 189 -3.27 -5.49 4.17
C ALA A 189 -4.57 -5.00 3.52
N ALA A 190 -5.68 -5.42 4.12
CA ALA A 190 -7.01 -4.99 3.78
C ALA A 190 -7.68 -4.50 5.06
N GLY A 191 -8.02 -3.22 5.10
CA GLY A 191 -8.79 -2.61 6.17
C GLY A 191 -10.27 -2.45 5.79
N ASN A 192 -11.05 -1.81 6.64
CA ASN A 192 -12.50 -1.65 6.42
C ASN A 192 -12.82 -0.86 5.15
N ASN A 193 -12.04 0.19 4.89
CA ASN A 193 -12.34 1.17 3.83
C ASN A 193 -11.40 1.09 2.61
N GLY A 194 -10.41 0.19 2.63
CA GLY A 194 -9.54 -0.02 1.49
C GLY A 194 -8.39 -0.98 1.72
N LEU A 195 -7.53 -1.03 0.72
CA LEU A 195 -6.35 -1.88 0.63
C LEU A 195 -5.10 -1.03 0.85
N SER A 196 -4.08 -1.62 1.44
CA SER A 196 -2.75 -1.02 1.57
C SER A 196 -1.68 -2.06 1.30
N TRP A 197 -0.56 -1.61 0.77
CA TRP A 197 0.63 -2.43 0.59
C TRP A 197 1.89 -1.58 0.69
N SER A 198 2.98 -2.22 1.08
CA SER A 198 4.28 -1.57 1.21
C SER A 198 5.40 -2.50 0.76
N LEU A 199 6.40 -1.91 0.12
CA LEU A 199 7.57 -2.62 -0.37
C LEU A 199 8.76 -2.30 0.53
N TRP A 200 9.46 -3.35 0.93
CA TRP A 200 10.63 -3.27 1.79
C TRP A 200 11.77 -4.08 1.19
N GLN A 201 13.00 -3.62 1.35
CA GLN A 201 14.20 -4.30 0.87
C GLN A 201 15.10 -4.68 2.04
N LYS A 202 15.45 -5.97 2.12
CA LYS A 202 16.51 -6.45 3.01
C LYS A 202 17.75 -6.74 2.17
N VAL A 203 18.82 -6.03 2.49
CA VAL A 203 20.15 -6.22 1.89
C VAL A 203 20.99 -7.01 2.90
N PRO A 204 21.80 -8.01 2.48
CA PRO A 204 22.58 -8.84 3.40
C PRO A 204 23.53 -8.04 4.31
N GLU A 205 24.10 -6.97 3.78
CA GLU A 205 25.04 -6.08 4.49
C GLU A 205 24.36 -5.22 5.57
N GLU A 206 23.03 -5.25 5.67
CA GLU A 206 22.27 -4.35 6.53
C GLU A 206 21.40 -5.09 7.53
N THR A 207 21.47 -4.61 8.78
CA THR A 207 20.65 -5.12 9.87
C THR A 207 19.17 -4.77 9.68
N TRP A 208 18.88 -3.62 9.06
CA TRP A 208 17.55 -3.04 8.97
C TRP A 208 16.93 -3.21 7.58
N VAL A 209 15.61 -3.37 7.54
CA VAL A 209 14.85 -3.44 6.28
C VAL A 209 14.52 -2.03 5.82
N ARG A 210 14.74 -1.73 4.53
CA ARG A 210 14.53 -0.41 3.95
C ARG A 210 13.16 -0.26 3.29
N PRO A 211 12.36 0.75 3.64
CA PRO A 211 11.12 1.04 2.92
C PRO A 211 11.43 1.63 1.54
N GLN A 212 10.72 1.13 0.53
CA GLN A 212 10.82 1.59 -0.87
C GLN A 212 9.57 2.34 -1.32
N GLY A 213 8.45 2.12 -0.66
CA GLY A 213 7.24 2.90 -0.86
C GLY A 213 6.03 2.29 -0.17
N PHE A 214 5.01 3.15 0.00
CA PHE A 214 3.71 2.81 0.52
C PHE A 214 2.65 3.12 -0.54
N TRP A 215 1.67 2.25 -0.65
CA TRP A 215 0.55 2.43 -1.57
C TRP A 215 -0.72 1.99 -0.87
N SER A 216 -1.81 2.59 -1.32
CA SER A 216 -3.12 2.34 -0.76
C SER A 216 -4.19 2.69 -1.78
N ARG A 217 -5.35 2.08 -1.64
CA ARG A 217 -6.48 2.27 -2.55
C ARG A 217 -7.80 1.98 -1.83
N SER A 218 -8.78 2.86 -1.97
CA SER A 218 -10.15 2.59 -1.51
C SER A 218 -10.82 1.51 -2.39
N TYR A 219 -11.78 0.79 -1.83
CA TYR A 219 -12.55 -0.20 -2.59
C TYR A 219 -13.35 0.45 -3.73
N ARG A 220 -13.45 -0.27 -4.86
CA ARG A 220 -14.20 0.14 -6.05
C ARG A 220 -15.43 -0.74 -6.22
N GLY A 221 -16.61 -0.13 -6.34
CA GLY A 221 -17.85 -0.83 -6.68
C GLY A 221 -18.11 -2.05 -5.79
N SER A 222 -18.18 -3.24 -6.40
CA SER A 222 -18.46 -4.50 -5.71
C SER A 222 -17.32 -5.01 -4.82
N GLU A 223 -16.10 -4.46 -4.93
CA GLU A 223 -14.96 -4.84 -4.07
C GLU A 223 -15.23 -4.56 -2.59
N ALA A 224 -16.07 -3.56 -2.28
CA ALA A 224 -16.45 -3.24 -0.90
C ALA A 224 -17.20 -4.40 -0.23
N ASN A 225 -17.93 -5.20 -1.02
CA ASN A 225 -18.74 -6.33 -0.56
C ASN A 225 -17.96 -7.66 -0.57
N TYR A 226 -16.67 -7.62 -0.91
CA TYR A 226 -15.83 -8.81 -0.85
C TYR A 226 -15.64 -9.28 0.58
N THR A 227 -15.57 -10.60 0.75
CA THR A 227 -15.22 -11.22 2.02
C THR A 227 -13.81 -10.77 2.46
N PRO A 228 -13.49 -10.76 3.77
CA PRO A 228 -12.17 -10.39 4.25
C PRO A 228 -11.02 -11.13 3.54
N THR A 229 -11.22 -12.41 3.25
CA THR A 229 -10.30 -13.23 2.44
C THR A 229 -10.09 -12.65 1.05
N LYS A 230 -11.17 -12.38 0.31
CA LYS A 230 -11.09 -11.77 -1.03
C LYS A 230 -10.38 -10.42 -1.02
N LYS A 231 -10.67 -9.59 -0.02
CA LYS A 231 -10.04 -8.28 0.15
C LYS A 231 -8.52 -8.41 0.34
N LYS A 232 -8.06 -9.37 1.15
CA LYS A 232 -6.62 -9.63 1.34
C LYS A 232 -5.93 -10.12 0.06
N ILE A 233 -6.59 -10.96 -0.71
CA ILE A 233 -6.04 -11.48 -1.97
C ILE A 233 -5.95 -10.37 -3.00
N LEU A 234 -6.97 -9.53 -3.08
CA LEU A 234 -6.94 -8.32 -3.91
C LEU A 234 -5.81 -7.38 -3.46
N ALA A 235 -5.58 -7.20 -2.16
CA ALA A 235 -4.45 -6.42 -1.64
C ALA A 235 -3.10 -6.97 -2.12
N ALA A 236 -2.92 -8.29 -2.04
CA ALA A 236 -1.71 -8.96 -2.50
C ALA A 236 -1.52 -8.84 -4.02
N TYR A 237 -2.58 -9.00 -4.79
CA TYR A 237 -2.56 -8.86 -6.25
C TYR A 237 -2.16 -7.45 -6.68
N GLU A 238 -2.83 -6.43 -6.16
CA GLU A 238 -2.53 -5.02 -6.42
C GLU A 238 -1.11 -4.67 -5.95
N GLY A 239 -0.71 -5.21 -4.80
CA GLY A 239 0.64 -5.07 -4.27
C GLY A 239 1.68 -5.61 -5.23
N VAL A 240 1.54 -6.85 -5.68
CA VAL A 240 2.48 -7.50 -6.63
C VAL A 240 2.58 -6.70 -7.93
N GLN A 241 1.46 -6.20 -8.44
CA GLN A 241 1.45 -5.35 -9.65
C GLN A 241 2.26 -4.07 -9.44
N ALA A 242 1.90 -3.28 -8.43
CA ALA A 242 2.55 -2.01 -8.15
C ALA A 242 4.04 -2.18 -7.84
N THR A 243 4.43 -3.20 -7.08
CA THR A 243 5.84 -3.42 -6.75
C THR A 243 6.64 -3.94 -7.94
N SER A 244 6.01 -4.67 -8.86
CA SER A 244 6.68 -5.13 -10.09
C SER A 244 7.10 -3.96 -10.99
N GLU A 245 6.37 -2.83 -10.96
CA GLU A 245 6.77 -1.61 -11.65
C GLU A 245 8.03 -0.96 -11.02
N VAL A 246 8.29 -1.25 -9.74
CA VAL A 246 9.40 -0.67 -8.98
C VAL A 246 10.67 -1.52 -9.05
N VAL A 247 10.54 -2.84 -8.86
CA VAL A 247 11.69 -3.77 -8.79
C VAL A 247 11.93 -4.56 -10.08
N GLY A 248 11.10 -4.34 -11.10
CA GLY A 248 11.15 -5.06 -12.36
C GLY A 248 10.39 -6.40 -12.36
N THR A 249 10.21 -6.94 -13.56
CA THR A 249 9.39 -8.15 -13.76
C THR A 249 10.11 -9.48 -13.52
N GLU A 250 11.43 -9.45 -13.37
CA GLU A 250 12.23 -10.67 -13.20
C GLU A 250 12.50 -10.97 -11.72
N THR A 251 12.27 -9.96 -10.87
CA THR A 251 12.54 -10.04 -9.43
C THR A 251 11.41 -10.77 -8.71
N GLN A 252 11.78 -11.75 -7.89
CA GLN A 252 10.84 -12.47 -7.03
C GLN A 252 10.55 -11.68 -5.74
N LEU A 253 9.29 -11.72 -5.32
CA LEU A 253 8.81 -11.04 -4.11
C LEU A 253 8.58 -12.04 -2.98
N LEU A 254 8.90 -11.64 -1.75
CA LEU A 254 8.49 -12.34 -0.54
C LEU A 254 7.22 -11.68 -0.02
N LEU A 255 6.10 -12.37 -0.16
CA LEU A 255 4.81 -11.89 0.30
C LEU A 255 4.65 -12.20 1.79
N ALA A 256 4.41 -11.16 2.58
CA ALA A 256 4.18 -11.23 4.03
C ALA A 256 2.74 -10.75 4.33
N PRO A 257 1.74 -11.65 4.27
CA PRO A 257 0.37 -11.30 4.61
C PRO A 257 0.18 -11.20 6.13
N ARG A 258 -0.72 -10.30 6.58
CA ARG A 258 -1.15 -10.23 7.99
C ARG A 258 -1.96 -11.47 8.47
N LEU A 259 -2.40 -12.38 7.59
CA LEU A 259 -3.12 -13.61 7.98
C LEU A 259 -2.68 -14.83 7.14
N PRO A 260 -2.79 -16.06 7.68
CA PRO A 260 -2.35 -17.31 7.03
C PRO A 260 -3.17 -17.71 5.78
N VAL A 261 -4.19 -16.94 5.42
CA VAL A 261 -5.12 -17.21 4.30
C VAL A 261 -4.41 -17.39 2.96
N LEU A 262 -3.30 -16.68 2.72
CA LEU A 262 -2.52 -16.88 1.50
C LEU A 262 -1.75 -18.22 1.52
N GLY A 263 -1.45 -18.77 2.70
CA GLY A 263 -0.82 -20.07 2.86
C GLY A 263 -1.58 -21.22 2.18
N TRP A 264 -2.91 -21.12 2.11
CA TRP A 264 -3.77 -22.12 1.46
C TRP A 264 -3.79 -21.96 -0.06
N MET A 265 -3.66 -20.74 -0.58
CA MET A 265 -3.64 -20.48 -2.03
C MET A 265 -2.45 -21.13 -2.72
N PHE A 266 -1.27 -21.10 -2.09
CA PHE A 266 -0.08 -21.77 -2.61
C PHE A 266 -0.12 -23.30 -2.45
N LYS A 267 -1.12 -23.83 -1.72
CA LYS A 267 -1.40 -25.26 -1.55
C LYS A 267 -2.53 -25.77 -2.45
N ALA A 268 -3.04 -24.94 -3.36
CA ALA A 268 -4.03 -25.27 -4.40
C ALA A 268 -5.47 -25.60 -3.93
N GLU A 269 -5.86 -25.26 -2.71
CA GLU A 269 -7.27 -25.32 -2.27
C GLU A 269 -7.93 -23.95 -2.46
N VAL A 270 -8.63 -23.74 -3.58
CA VAL A 270 -9.35 -22.48 -3.85
C VAL A 270 -10.78 -22.61 -3.31
N PRO A 271 -11.20 -21.81 -2.30
CA PRO A 271 -12.57 -21.83 -1.83
C PRO A 271 -13.51 -21.24 -2.90
N SER A 272 -14.49 -22.02 -3.34
CA SER A 272 -15.56 -21.52 -4.22
C SER A 272 -16.36 -20.46 -3.47
N THR A 273 -16.21 -19.19 -3.86
CA THR A 273 -16.96 -18.10 -3.23
C THR A 273 -17.59 -17.18 -4.27
N HIS A 274 -18.92 -17.06 -4.21
CA HIS A 274 -19.83 -16.57 -5.28
C HIS A 274 -19.67 -15.10 -5.76
N HIS A 275 -18.88 -14.24 -5.09
CA HIS A 275 -18.83 -12.79 -5.42
C HIS A 275 -17.79 -12.33 -6.46
N ALA A 276 -16.85 -13.18 -6.90
CA ALA A 276 -15.89 -12.82 -7.95
C ALA A 276 -15.84 -13.96 -8.97
N THR A 277 -15.82 -13.62 -10.26
CA THR A 277 -15.86 -14.63 -11.33
C THR A 277 -14.61 -15.50 -11.24
N ASN A 278 -14.76 -16.80 -11.51
CA ASN A 278 -13.65 -17.76 -11.48
C ASN A 278 -12.44 -17.27 -12.29
N ALA A 279 -12.66 -16.57 -13.41
CA ALA A 279 -11.62 -15.97 -14.23
C ALA A 279 -10.80 -14.86 -13.51
N THR A 280 -11.45 -13.98 -12.74
CA THR A 280 -10.77 -12.91 -11.99
C THR A 280 -9.88 -13.50 -10.89
N TRP A 281 -10.39 -14.52 -10.20
CA TRP A 281 -9.65 -15.27 -9.20
C TRP A 281 -8.43 -15.98 -9.78
N SER A 282 -8.60 -16.72 -10.88
CA SER A 282 -7.48 -17.40 -11.54
C SER A 282 -6.41 -16.41 -12.00
N LYS A 283 -6.80 -15.22 -12.49
CA LYS A 283 -5.85 -14.16 -12.86
C LYS A 283 -5.04 -13.68 -11.65
N TRP A 284 -5.69 -13.44 -10.51
CA TRP A 284 -5.00 -12.98 -9.30
C TRP A 284 -4.05 -14.03 -8.75
N ILE A 285 -4.51 -15.27 -8.63
CA ILE A 285 -3.70 -16.39 -8.15
C ILE A 285 -2.52 -16.62 -9.08
N ALA A 286 -2.73 -16.67 -10.40
CA ALA A 286 -1.66 -16.89 -11.36
C ALA A 286 -0.55 -15.84 -11.23
N LEU A 287 -0.91 -14.55 -11.13
CA LEU A 287 0.09 -13.50 -10.98
C LEU A 287 0.82 -13.60 -9.62
N ILE A 288 0.09 -13.80 -8.53
CA ILE A 288 0.69 -13.89 -7.19
C ILE A 288 1.65 -15.08 -7.14
N THR A 289 1.24 -16.26 -7.60
CA THR A 289 2.06 -17.48 -7.60
C THR A 289 3.27 -17.36 -8.54
N GLN A 290 3.13 -16.68 -9.68
CA GLN A 290 4.24 -16.48 -10.61
C GLN A 290 5.31 -15.53 -10.04
N ARG A 291 4.90 -14.50 -9.29
CA ARG A 291 5.80 -13.38 -8.93
C ARG A 291 6.19 -13.35 -7.47
N ALA A 292 5.47 -14.05 -6.60
CA ALA A 292 5.70 -14.03 -5.17
C ALA A 292 5.81 -15.43 -4.57
N CYS A 293 6.64 -15.57 -3.55
CA CYS A 293 6.66 -16.71 -2.64
C CYS A 293 6.24 -16.27 -1.24
N ILE A 294 5.67 -17.19 -0.46
CA ILE A 294 5.37 -16.93 0.95
C ILE A 294 6.67 -16.87 1.75
N GLY A 295 6.91 -15.76 2.46
CA GLY A 295 7.95 -15.70 3.50
C GLY A 295 7.56 -16.52 4.73
N ASN A 296 8.53 -17.02 5.51
CA ASN A 296 8.24 -17.81 6.72
C ASN A 296 7.33 -17.02 7.70
N PRO A 297 6.10 -17.48 7.98
CA PRO A 297 5.14 -16.76 8.82
C PRO A 297 5.54 -16.70 10.31
N ASN A 298 6.49 -17.53 10.76
CA ASN A 298 6.85 -17.69 12.17
C ASN A 298 8.04 -16.81 12.63
N ARG A 299 8.44 -15.79 11.88
CA ARG A 299 9.41 -14.78 12.36
C ARG A 299 8.80 -13.37 12.29
N PRO A 300 8.17 -12.89 13.36
CA PRO A 300 7.64 -11.53 13.47
C PRO A 300 8.74 -10.47 13.71
N GLY A 301 10.01 -10.77 13.43
CA GLY A 301 11.12 -9.84 13.69
C GLY A 301 11.06 -8.52 12.88
N ILE A 302 10.12 -8.35 11.97
CA ILE A 302 9.86 -7.08 11.27
C ILE A 302 8.64 -6.35 11.88
N LEU A 303 7.68 -7.08 12.47
CA LEU A 303 6.66 -6.45 13.32
C LEU A 303 7.32 -5.81 14.54
N GLU A 304 8.34 -6.48 15.12
CA GLU A 304 9.21 -5.94 16.18
C GLU A 304 9.94 -4.65 15.75
N ILE A 305 10.31 -4.49 14.48
CA ILE A 305 10.95 -3.27 13.96
C ILE A 305 9.92 -2.14 13.76
N ILE A 306 8.68 -2.50 13.40
CA ILE A 306 7.57 -1.55 13.29
C ILE A 306 7.12 -1.09 14.69
N THR A 307 7.16 -1.95 15.71
CA THR A 307 6.84 -1.61 17.11
C THR A 307 8.01 -0.96 17.86
N ASN A 308 9.27 -1.24 17.52
CA ASN A 308 10.45 -0.61 18.15
C ASN A 308 10.87 0.72 17.49
N TRP A 309 9.95 1.39 16.80
CA TRP A 309 10.15 2.80 16.40
C TRP A 309 10.27 3.64 17.67
N PRO A 310 11.20 4.61 17.78
CA PRO A 310 11.31 5.40 18.99
C PRO A 310 10.03 6.21 19.18
N GLU A 311 9.20 5.75 20.11
CA GLU A 311 8.25 6.59 20.83
C GLU A 311 9.08 7.67 21.51
N ASN A 312 9.03 8.89 20.97
CA ASN A 312 9.37 10.05 21.77
C ASN A 312 8.29 11.10 21.61
N ASP A 313 7.69 11.37 22.76
CA ASP A 313 6.79 12.44 23.16
C ASP A 313 5.32 12.33 22.71
N ASN A 314 4.58 11.56 23.54
CA ASN A 314 3.17 11.74 23.89
C ASN A 314 2.23 12.11 22.74
N PHE A 315 1.91 11.11 21.92
CA PHE A 315 0.51 11.00 21.53
C PHE A 315 -0.24 10.56 22.79
N GLY A 316 -1.09 11.44 23.31
CA GLY A 316 -2.09 11.09 24.32
C GLY A 316 -3.06 10.08 23.72
N LEU A 317 -2.63 8.83 23.64
CA LEU A 317 -3.50 7.68 23.63
C LEU A 317 -3.87 7.51 25.10
N MET A 318 -5.15 7.73 25.39
CA MET A 318 -5.74 7.21 26.61
C MET A 318 -5.37 5.72 26.67
N ASP A 319 -4.77 5.31 27.79
CA ASP A 319 -4.60 3.91 28.16
C ASP A 319 -6.00 3.28 28.29
N GLU A 320 -6.57 2.86 27.17
CA GLU A 320 -7.55 1.80 27.14
C GLU A 320 -6.85 0.60 26.52
N GLU A 321 -6.23 -0.19 27.39
CA GLU A 321 -5.97 -1.60 27.15
C GLU A 321 -7.30 -2.31 26.85
N GLU A 322 -7.83 -2.17 25.64
CA GLU A 322 -8.73 -3.18 25.09
C GLU A 322 -7.86 -4.36 24.63
N GLN A 323 -7.49 -5.18 25.61
CA GLN A 323 -7.40 -6.61 25.35
C GLN A 323 -8.75 -6.99 24.71
N GLU A 324 -8.75 -7.32 23.42
CA GLU A 324 -9.85 -8.07 22.80
C GLU A 324 -9.95 -9.41 23.57
N GLN A 325 -10.65 -9.40 24.70
CA GLN A 325 -11.35 -10.56 25.18
C GLN A 325 -12.28 -10.93 24.04
N VAL A 326 -12.06 -12.12 23.47
CA VAL A 326 -13.05 -12.77 22.60
C VAL A 326 -14.34 -12.84 23.41
N THR A 327 -15.24 -11.88 23.19
CA THR A 327 -16.56 -11.88 23.81
C THR A 327 -17.25 -13.14 23.30
N ARG A 328 -17.42 -14.08 24.23
CA ARG A 328 -18.25 -15.26 24.05
C ARG A 328 -19.60 -14.78 23.50
N ALA A 329 -20.07 -15.38 22.41
CA ALA A 329 -21.37 -15.02 21.83
C ALA A 329 -22.45 -14.99 22.93
N GLU A 330 -23.16 -13.88 23.00
CA GLU A 330 -24.28 -13.72 23.93
C GLU A 330 -25.41 -14.68 23.52
N GLU A 331 -25.95 -15.40 24.49
CA GLU A 331 -27.11 -16.26 24.28
C GLU A 331 -28.33 -15.37 24.00
N ALA A 332 -28.95 -15.57 22.84
CA ALA A 332 -30.20 -14.89 22.53
C ALA A 332 -31.29 -15.28 23.55
N PRO A 333 -32.27 -14.40 23.81
CA PRO A 333 -33.42 -14.73 24.65
C PRO A 333 -34.13 -16.00 24.14
N PRO A 334 -34.66 -16.86 25.03
CA PRO A 334 -35.47 -18.00 24.65
C PRO A 334 -36.58 -17.58 23.68
N TYR A 335 -36.91 -18.41 22.69
CA TYR A 335 -37.92 -18.11 21.66
C TYR A 335 -39.25 -17.57 22.23
N ASN A 336 -39.66 -18.08 23.39
CA ASN A 336 -40.90 -17.68 24.08
C ASN A 336 -40.87 -16.26 24.68
N GLN A 337 -39.71 -15.60 24.66
CA GLN A 337 -39.48 -14.25 25.16
C GLN A 337 -39.20 -13.25 24.03
N LEU A 338 -39.28 -13.67 22.76
CA LEU A 338 -39.11 -12.79 21.61
C LEU A 338 -40.41 -12.05 21.26
N PRO A 339 -40.34 -10.78 20.82
CA PRO A 339 -41.49 -10.04 20.29
C PRO A 339 -42.13 -10.77 19.09
N ALA A 340 -43.46 -10.62 18.92
CA ALA A 340 -44.22 -11.34 17.88
C ALA A 340 -43.82 -11.03 16.42
N GLU A 341 -43.06 -9.96 16.21
CA GLU A 341 -42.47 -9.62 14.91
C GLU A 341 -41.16 -10.38 14.65
N GLU A 342 -40.37 -10.64 15.70
CA GLU A 342 -39.10 -11.37 15.62
C GLU A 342 -39.28 -12.89 15.59
N THR A 343 -40.35 -13.42 16.20
CA THR A 343 -40.65 -14.87 16.20
C THR A 343 -40.84 -15.42 14.78
N ARG A 344 -41.28 -14.58 13.83
CA ARG A 344 -41.46 -14.96 12.41
C ARG A 344 -40.15 -15.19 11.66
N TYR A 345 -39.06 -14.61 12.14
CA TYR A 345 -37.73 -14.70 11.53
C TYR A 345 -36.77 -15.61 12.32
N ALA A 346 -37.27 -16.28 13.36
CA ALA A 346 -36.47 -17.18 14.16
C ALA A 346 -36.03 -18.40 13.33
N LEU A 347 -34.73 -18.69 13.39
CA LEU A 347 -34.12 -19.87 12.76
C LEU A 347 -33.77 -20.87 13.84
N PHE A 348 -34.28 -22.09 13.69
CA PHE A 348 -33.98 -23.23 14.54
C PHE A 348 -32.97 -24.10 13.81
N THR A 349 -31.82 -24.31 14.41
CA THR A 349 -30.78 -25.17 13.85
C THR A 349 -30.67 -26.42 14.71
N ASP A 350 -30.69 -27.59 14.07
CA ASP A 350 -30.39 -28.85 14.73
C ASP A 350 -29.29 -29.60 13.97
N GLY A 351 -28.47 -30.33 14.71
CA GLY A 351 -27.33 -31.06 14.18
C GLY A 351 -27.25 -32.44 14.81
N SER A 352 -27.24 -33.48 13.99
CA SER A 352 -26.98 -34.85 14.46
C SER A 352 -25.63 -35.31 13.94
N CYS A 353 -24.87 -35.97 14.79
CA CYS A 353 -23.60 -36.60 14.42
C CYS A 353 -23.60 -38.06 14.88
N ARG A 354 -23.26 -38.98 13.98
CA ARG A 354 -23.13 -40.41 14.29
C ARG A 354 -21.88 -40.98 13.65
N ILE A 355 -21.22 -41.88 14.38
CA ILE A 355 -20.07 -42.62 13.89
C ILE A 355 -20.59 -43.90 13.21
N VAL A 356 -20.22 -44.10 11.95
CA VAL A 356 -20.54 -45.32 11.18
C VAL A 356 -19.23 -45.90 10.65
N GLY A 357 -18.76 -46.99 11.25
CA GLY A 357 -17.41 -47.53 10.99
C GLY A 357 -16.32 -46.58 11.51
N MET A 358 -15.29 -46.31 10.70
CA MET A 358 -14.23 -45.33 11.03
C MET A 358 -14.60 -43.88 10.64
N ASN A 359 -15.81 -43.63 10.14
CA ASN A 359 -16.21 -42.34 9.59
C ASN A 359 -17.26 -41.65 10.47
N GLN A 360 -17.04 -40.35 10.72
CA GLN A 360 -18.00 -39.49 11.39
C GLN A 360 -18.94 -38.87 10.34
N LYS A 361 -20.23 -39.17 10.43
CA LYS A 361 -21.27 -38.56 9.59
C LYS A 361 -22.03 -37.53 10.41
N TRP A 362 -22.23 -36.36 9.86
CA TRP A 362 -23.09 -35.35 10.46
C TRP A 362 -24.17 -34.88 9.48
N LYS A 363 -25.27 -34.41 10.04
CA LYS A 363 -26.37 -33.78 9.33
C LYS A 363 -26.76 -32.53 10.09
N ALA A 364 -26.96 -31.43 9.38
CA ALA A 364 -27.52 -30.22 9.95
C ALA A 364 -28.82 -29.88 9.23
N ALA A 365 -29.81 -29.44 9.99
CA ALA A 365 -31.08 -28.96 9.50
C ALA A 365 -31.32 -27.55 10.04
N VAL A 366 -31.85 -26.68 9.19
CA VAL A 366 -32.34 -25.37 9.60
C VAL A 366 -33.83 -25.30 9.29
N TRP A 367 -34.61 -24.91 10.28
CA TRP A 367 -36.05 -24.76 10.20
C TRP A 367 -36.45 -23.34 10.55
N SER A 368 -37.45 -22.81 9.86
CA SER A 368 -38.08 -21.53 10.19
C SER A 368 -39.61 -21.70 10.20
N PRO A 369 -40.35 -20.91 11.01
CA PRO A 369 -41.81 -20.95 11.01
C PRO A 369 -42.45 -20.60 9.66
N THR A 370 -41.73 -19.90 8.76
CA THR A 370 -42.25 -19.38 7.49
C THR A 370 -41.72 -20.11 6.23
N GLN A 371 -40.73 -20.99 6.34
CA GLN A 371 -40.19 -21.78 5.21
C GLN A 371 -39.94 -23.25 5.60
N GLN A 372 -40.20 -24.17 4.66
CA GLN A 372 -39.91 -25.61 4.80
C GLN A 372 -38.42 -25.89 5.04
N VAL A 373 -38.14 -26.98 5.76
CA VAL A 373 -36.81 -27.44 6.22
C VAL A 373 -35.78 -27.47 5.10
N ALA A 374 -34.64 -26.80 5.29
CA ALA A 374 -33.45 -26.98 4.45
C ALA A 374 -32.50 -27.98 5.14
N GLN A 375 -32.17 -29.09 4.48
CA GLN A 375 -31.20 -30.08 4.94
C GLN A 375 -29.89 -29.97 4.15
N ALA A 376 -28.77 -29.88 4.87
CA ALA A 376 -27.43 -30.01 4.29
C ALA A 376 -26.80 -31.34 4.73
N THR A 377 -26.21 -32.06 3.76
CA THR A 377 -25.46 -33.30 4.00
C THR A 377 -24.06 -33.13 3.42
N GLU A 378 -23.03 -33.27 4.24
CA GLU A 378 -21.63 -33.28 3.79
C GLU A 378 -20.96 -34.59 4.25
N GLU A 379 -20.21 -35.25 3.37
CA GLU A 379 -19.46 -36.48 3.67
C GLU A 379 -17.95 -36.23 3.83
N LYS A 380 -17.41 -36.84 4.88
CA LYS A 380 -16.00 -37.08 5.26
C LYS A 380 -15.20 -35.90 5.85
N VAL A 381 -15.01 -35.98 7.17
CA VAL A 381 -13.83 -35.41 7.87
C VAL A 381 -13.32 -36.46 8.86
N SER A 382 -12.05 -36.84 8.74
CA SER A 382 -11.30 -37.58 9.76
C SER A 382 -10.93 -36.64 10.91
N GLN A 383 -11.22 -37.09 12.14
CA GLN A 383 -10.98 -36.48 13.47
C GLN A 383 -9.81 -35.46 13.54
N ALA A 384 -9.87 -34.33 14.28
CA ALA A 384 -10.66 -33.97 15.45
C ALA A 384 -10.77 -32.43 15.60
N ASN A 385 -11.94 -31.93 16.00
CA ASN A 385 -12.13 -31.05 17.16
C ASN A 385 -13.63 -30.77 17.34
N SER A 386 -14.11 -30.92 18.58
CA SER A 386 -15.51 -30.83 18.96
C SER A 386 -16.06 -29.42 18.87
N LEU A 387 -17.27 -29.28 18.32
CA LEU A 387 -18.09 -28.08 18.46
C LEU A 387 -19.42 -28.49 19.09
N SER A 388 -19.63 -28.06 20.34
CA SER A 388 -20.92 -28.10 21.02
C SER A 388 -21.88 -27.13 20.34
N SER A 389 -23.10 -27.57 20.06
CA SER A 389 -24.18 -26.77 19.50
C SER A 389 -24.49 -25.54 20.37
N LYS A 390 -24.47 -24.35 19.75
CA LYS A 390 -25.06 -23.12 20.29
C LYS A 390 -25.68 -22.31 19.16
N LEU A 391 -26.86 -21.76 19.41
CA LEU A 391 -27.56 -20.81 18.55
C LEU A 391 -26.76 -19.50 18.47
N PHE A 392 -26.50 -19.03 17.26
CA PHE A 392 -25.87 -17.73 17.01
C PHE A 392 -26.88 -16.78 16.33
N LYS A 393 -27.09 -15.58 16.88
CA LYS A 393 -27.64 -14.44 16.15
C LYS A 393 -26.50 -13.79 15.35
N TRP A 394 -26.72 -13.52 14.07
CA TRP A 394 -25.84 -12.70 13.25
C TRP A 394 -26.43 -11.28 13.15
N PRO A 395 -25.61 -10.20 13.19
CA PRO A 395 -26.09 -8.83 12.99
C PRO A 395 -26.59 -8.57 11.57
#